data_AF-A0A951ZAL4-F1
#
_entry.id   AF-A0A951ZAL4-F1
#
_cell.length_a   1.000
_cell.length_b   1.000
_cell.length_c   1.000
_cell.angle_alpha   90.00
_cell.angle_beta   90.00
_cell.angle_gamma   90.00
#
_symmetry.space_group_name_H-M   'P 1'
#
loop_
_entity.id
_entity.type
_entity.pdbx_description
1 polymer ?
#
loop_
_entity_poly.entity_id
_entity_poly.type
_entity_poly.pdbx_seq_one_letter_code
_entity_poly.pdbx_strand_id
1 'polypeptide(L)'
;MNPASKATARLLQSLGGAGLPLLILAMLSMVVLPLPPVLLDALFTFNIALSLMVVLAVVYVMRPLDFAVFPTVLLLATLLRLALNVATTRTILTSGHEGQVAAG
;
A
#
# COMPACT_ATOMS: atom_id res chain seq x y z
N MET A 1 -53.91 1.93 4.22
CA MET A 1 -52.44 1.72 4.14
C MET A 1 -51.80 3.04 3.69
N ASN A 2 -51.04 3.71 4.56
CA ASN A 2 -50.70 5.14 4.46
C ASN A 2 -49.67 5.44 3.34
N PRO A 3 -49.93 6.36 2.37
CA PRO A 3 -49.01 6.70 1.29
C PRO A 3 -47.70 7.35 1.75
N ALA A 4 -47.64 7.91 2.97
CA ALA A 4 -46.43 8.53 3.53
C ALA A 4 -45.28 7.54 3.76
N SER A 5 -45.58 6.29 4.13
CA SER A 5 -44.57 5.26 4.44
C SER A 5 -43.79 4.81 3.19
N LYS A 6 -44.41 4.83 2.02
CA LYS A 6 -43.77 4.45 0.74
C LYS A 6 -42.76 5.49 0.25
N ALA A 7 -42.96 6.77 0.57
CA ALA A 7 -42.03 7.83 0.23
C ALA A 7 -40.74 7.72 1.06
N THR A 8 -40.87 7.47 2.38
CA THR A 8 -39.73 7.26 3.27
C THR A 8 -38.94 5.99 2.91
N ALA A 9 -39.62 4.92 2.50
CA ALA A 9 -38.99 3.69 2.02
C ALA A 9 -38.20 3.89 0.71
N ARG A 10 -38.68 4.76 -0.19
CA ARG A 10 -37.97 5.12 -1.43
C ARG A 10 -36.75 6.02 -1.16
N LEU A 11 -36.84 6.93 -0.19
CA LEU A 11 -35.70 7.77 0.25
C LEU A 11 -34.61 6.94 0.95
N LEU A 12 -35.00 5.93 1.74
CA LEU A 12 -34.07 4.95 2.31
C LEU A 12 -33.41 4.08 1.22
N GLN A 13 -34.15 3.69 0.18
CA GLN A 13 -33.57 2.96 -0.97
C GLN A 13 -32.59 3.79 -1.80
N SER A 14 -32.78 5.11 -1.94
CA SER A 14 -31.81 5.96 -2.65
C SER A 14 -30.49 6.15 -1.89
N LEU A 15 -30.50 6.06 -0.55
CA LEU A 15 -29.29 6.04 0.26
C LEU A 15 -28.57 4.68 0.19
N GLY A 16 -29.31 3.57 0.13
CA GLY A 16 -28.76 2.24 -0.14
C GLY A 16 -28.17 2.08 -1.56
N GLY A 17 -28.68 2.85 -2.53
CA GLY A 17 -28.17 2.86 -3.91
C GLY A 17 -26.84 3.60 -4.10
N ALA A 18 -26.54 4.59 -3.25
CA ALA A 18 -25.29 5.36 -3.31
C ALA A 18 -24.13 4.71 -2.52
N GLY A 19 -24.42 3.76 -1.62
CA GLY A 19 -23.41 3.09 -0.80
C GLY A 19 -22.42 2.28 -1.62
N LEU A 20 -22.90 1.53 -2.62
CA LEU A 20 -22.05 0.74 -3.52
C LEU A 20 -21.12 1.60 -4.38
N PRO A 21 -21.60 2.64 -5.10
CA PRO A 21 -20.71 3.50 -5.88
C PRO A 21 -19.74 4.30 -5.00
N LEU A 22 -20.13 4.74 -3.79
CA LEU A 22 -19.20 5.37 -2.84
C LEU A 22 -18.10 4.42 -2.37
N LEU A 23 -18.45 3.16 -2.09
CA LEU A 23 -17.50 2.13 -1.69
C LEU A 23 -16.54 1.78 -2.84
N ILE A 24 -17.06 1.68 -4.08
CA ILE A 24 -16.24 1.51 -5.28
C ILE A 24 -15.33 2.73 -5.49
N LEU A 25 -15.83 3.95 -5.32
CA LEU A 25 -15.04 5.18 -5.45
C LEU A 25 -13.92 5.25 -4.39
N ALA A 26 -14.19 4.81 -3.16
CA ALA A 26 -13.21 4.69 -2.09
C ALA A 26 -12.14 3.62 -2.41
N MET A 27 -12.52 2.46 -2.92
CA MET A 27 -11.58 1.43 -3.39
C MET A 27 -10.76 1.91 -4.60
N LEU A 28 -11.39 2.61 -5.54
CA LEU A 28 -10.70 3.23 -6.68
C LEU A 28 -9.75 4.33 -6.23
N SER A 29 -10.07 5.11 -5.19
CA SER A 29 -9.15 6.12 -4.65
C SER A 29 -7.86 5.51 -4.09
N MET A 30 -7.97 4.33 -3.46
CA MET A 30 -6.84 3.55 -2.95
C MET A 30 -6.00 2.97 -4.10
N VAL A 31 -6.63 2.63 -5.23
CA VAL A 31 -5.92 2.34 -6.47
C VAL A 31 -5.29 3.61 -7.04
N VAL A 32 -5.97 4.75 -7.04
CA VAL A 32 -5.56 5.93 -7.81
C VAL A 32 -4.39 6.67 -7.19
N LEU A 33 -4.26 6.75 -5.85
CA LEU A 33 -3.25 7.60 -5.20
C LEU A 33 -1.83 7.26 -5.70
N PRO A 34 -1.27 8.05 -6.63
CA PRO A 34 0.07 7.83 -7.14
C PRO A 34 1.01 8.27 -6.02
N LEU A 35 1.83 7.35 -5.52
CA LEU A 35 2.90 7.76 -4.62
C LEU A 35 3.86 8.64 -5.43
N PRO A 36 4.22 9.84 -4.93
CA PRO A 36 5.19 10.69 -5.60
C PRO A 36 6.49 9.89 -5.83
N PRO A 37 7.13 9.99 -7.01
CA PRO A 37 8.35 9.24 -7.34
C PRO A 37 9.45 9.38 -6.27
N VAL A 38 9.61 10.60 -5.74
CA VAL A 38 10.57 10.94 -4.67
C VAL A 38 10.37 10.10 -3.40
N LEU A 39 9.11 9.83 -3.02
CA LEU A 39 8.80 9.03 -1.84
C LEU A 39 9.09 7.54 -2.09
N LEU A 40 8.85 7.08 -3.32
CA LEU A 40 9.15 5.73 -3.75
C LEU A 40 10.67 5.47 -3.68
N ASP A 41 11.48 6.37 -4.23
CA ASP A 41 12.94 6.30 -4.19
C ASP A 41 13.51 6.30 -2.78
N ALA A 42 12.98 7.16 -1.91
CA ALA A 42 13.38 7.23 -0.51
C ALA A 42 13.10 5.91 0.22
N LEU A 43 11.90 5.33 0.02
CA LEU A 43 11.52 4.06 0.62
C LEU A 43 12.33 2.88 0.07
N PHE A 44 12.64 2.89 -1.23
CA PHE A 44 13.45 1.86 -1.88
C PHE A 44 14.90 1.90 -1.38
N THR A 45 15.49 3.09 -1.34
CA THR A 45 16.83 3.32 -0.77
C THR A 45 16.89 2.92 0.70
N PHE A 46 15.86 3.27 1.48
CA PHE A 46 15.73 2.86 2.88
C PHE A 46 15.64 1.34 3.03
N ASN A 47 14.89 0.63 2.17
CA ASN A 47 14.81 -0.83 2.21
C ASN A 47 16.18 -1.49 2.00
N ILE A 48 16.96 -0.99 1.03
CA ILE A 48 18.31 -1.50 0.76
C ILE A 48 19.24 -1.22 1.95
N ALA A 49 19.21 0.00 2.49
CA ALA A 49 20.00 0.37 3.66
C ALA A 49 19.65 -0.48 4.90
N LEU A 50 18.35 -0.69 5.17
CA LEU A 50 17.86 -1.57 6.24
C LEU A 50 18.33 -3.02 6.02
N SER A 51 18.23 -3.53 4.79
CA SER A 51 18.68 -4.88 4.46
C SER A 51 20.17 -5.06 4.72
N LEU A 52 20.99 -4.04 4.39
CA LEU A 52 22.42 -4.05 4.66
C LEU A 52 22.71 -3.95 6.16
N MET A 53 21.97 -3.12 6.89
CA MET A 53 22.08 -3.01 8.35
C MET A 53 21.76 -4.33 9.05
N VAL A 54 20.74 -5.05 8.58
CA VAL A 54 20.40 -6.39 9.09
C VAL A 54 21.53 -7.39 8.79
N VAL A 55 22.12 -7.35 7.59
CA VAL A 55 23.29 -8.20 7.26
C VAL A 55 24.46 -7.91 8.19
N LEU A 56 24.80 -6.64 8.42
CA LEU A 56 25.84 -6.26 9.37
C LEU A 56 25.49 -6.75 10.79
N ALA A 57 24.25 -6.56 11.23
CA ALA A 57 23.81 -7.01 12.55
C ALA A 57 24.02 -8.52 12.75
N VAL A 58 23.70 -9.36 11.75
CA VAL A 58 23.93 -10.82 11.83
C VAL A 58 25.42 -11.15 11.93
N VAL A 59 26.26 -10.46 11.17
CA VAL A 59 27.71 -10.69 11.16
C VAL A 59 28.33 -10.38 12.53
N TYR A 60 27.77 -9.40 13.27
CA TYR A 60 28.30 -8.97 14.57
C TYR A 60 27.54 -9.51 15.80
N VAL A 61 26.34 -10.09 15.64
CA VAL A 61 25.54 -10.62 16.75
C VAL A 61 26.11 -11.94 17.28
N MET A 62 26.41 -11.97 18.59
CA MET A 62 26.98 -13.12 19.31
C MET A 62 26.03 -13.75 20.35
N ARG A 63 24.83 -13.18 20.57
CA ARG A 63 23.91 -13.62 21.64
C ARG A 63 22.59 -14.23 21.12
N PRO A 64 22.18 -15.42 21.62
CA PRO A 64 20.92 -16.10 21.28
C PRO A 64 19.63 -15.30 21.52
N LEU A 65 19.64 -14.30 22.41
CA LEU A 65 18.45 -13.50 22.74
C LEU A 65 18.04 -12.55 21.60
N ASP A 66 18.99 -12.13 20.75
CA ASP A 66 18.72 -11.36 19.53
C ASP A 66 18.00 -12.22 18.47
N PHE A 67 18.12 -13.57 18.54
CA PHE A 67 17.51 -14.49 17.58
C PHE A 67 15.98 -14.53 17.67
N ALA A 68 15.35 -14.08 18.76
CA ALA A 68 13.89 -14.04 18.84
C ALA A 68 13.29 -12.81 18.13
N VAL A 69 13.99 -11.68 18.15
CA VAL A 69 13.62 -10.46 17.41
C VAL A 69 13.99 -10.58 15.93
N PHE A 70 15.04 -11.35 15.63
CA PHE A 70 15.62 -11.46 14.30
C PHE A 70 14.64 -11.91 13.19
N PRO A 71 13.83 -13.00 13.35
CA PRO A 71 12.84 -13.42 12.35
C PRO A 71 11.77 -12.36 12.10
N THR A 72 11.35 -11.64 13.15
CA THR A 72 10.33 -10.59 13.03
C THR A 72 10.85 -9.40 12.23
N VAL A 73 12.09 -8.98 12.47
CA VAL A 73 12.75 -7.92 11.70
C VAL A 73 12.92 -8.32 10.24
N LEU A 74 13.36 -9.56 9.98
CA LEU A 74 13.48 -10.09 8.62
C LEU A 74 12.12 -10.17 7.91
N LEU A 75 11.07 -10.61 8.61
CA LEU A 75 9.71 -10.69 8.08
C LEU A 75 9.15 -9.30 7.74
N LEU A 76 9.35 -8.31 8.60
CA LEU A 76 8.98 -6.92 8.31
C LEU A 76 9.76 -6.34 7.12
N ALA A 77 11.07 -6.58 7.05
CA ALA A 77 11.90 -6.11 5.95
C ALA A 77 11.50 -6.74 4.59
N THR A 78 11.12 -8.01 4.60
CA THR A 78 10.61 -8.71 3.40
C THR A 78 9.22 -8.24 3.00
N LEU A 79 8.31 -8.00 3.95
CA LEU A 79 6.99 -7.42 3.65
C LEU A 79 7.11 -6.00 3.07
N LEU A 80 7.98 -5.16 3.64
CA LEU A 80 8.28 -3.84 3.10
C LEU A 80 8.77 -3.94 1.65
N ARG A 81 9.68 -4.89 1.38
CA ARG A 81 10.19 -5.14 0.03
C ARG A 81 9.09 -5.56 -0.95
N LEU A 82 8.19 -6.46 -0.53
CA LEU A 82 7.06 -6.89 -1.37
C LEU A 82 6.13 -5.71 -1.69
N ALA A 83 5.80 -4.88 -0.69
CA ALA A 83 4.95 -3.71 -0.87
C ALA A 83 5.56 -2.68 -1.83
N LEU A 84 6.86 -2.39 -1.70
CA LEU A 84 7.56 -1.45 -2.58
C LEU A 84 7.64 -1.99 -4.01
N ASN A 85 7.93 -3.27 -4.20
CA ASN A 85 7.96 -3.87 -5.54
C ASN A 85 6.60 -3.82 -6.25
N VAL A 86 5.49 -4.05 -5.53
CA VAL A 86 4.13 -3.91 -6.08
C VAL A 86 3.81 -2.44 -6.39
N ALA A 87 4.20 -1.50 -5.53
CA ALA A 87 4.02 -0.08 -5.76
C ALA A 87 4.83 0.43 -6.96
N THR A 88 6.08 0.00 -7.11
CA THR A 88 6.96 0.32 -8.25
C THR A 88 6.38 -0.22 -9.54
N THR A 89 6.01 -1.51 -9.60
CA THR A 89 5.45 -2.11 -10.82
C THR A 89 4.12 -1.47 -11.21
N ARG A 90 3.26 -1.14 -10.24
CA ARG A 90 2.06 -0.35 -10.53
C ARG A 90 2.40 1.00 -11.14
N THR A 91 3.30 1.76 -10.51
CA THR A 91 3.69 3.11 -10.96
C THR A 91 4.34 3.06 -12.35
N ILE A 92 5.22 2.11 -12.60
CA ILE A 92 5.84 1.89 -13.91
C ILE A 92 4.80 1.52 -14.97
N LEU A 93 3.80 0.69 -14.65
CA LEU A 93 2.77 0.27 -15.61
C LEU A 93 1.71 1.36 -15.86
N THR A 94 1.42 2.21 -14.88
CA THR A 94 0.48 3.34 -15.05
C THR A 94 1.12 4.56 -15.67
N SER A 95 2.40 4.83 -15.36
CA SER A 95 3.13 6.00 -15.83
C SER A 95 4.06 5.71 -17.01
N GLY A 96 4.21 4.45 -17.42
CA GLY A 96 5.11 4.03 -18.52
C GLY A 96 4.78 4.62 -19.90
N HIS A 97 3.58 5.19 -20.08
CA HIS A 97 3.21 5.93 -21.29
C HIS A 97 3.83 7.34 -21.36
N GLU A 98 4.45 7.84 -20.27
CA GLU A 98 5.11 9.15 -20.20
C GLU A 98 6.59 9.14 -20.64
N GLY A 99 7.08 8.02 -21.20
CA GLY A 99 8.45 7.89 -21.70
C GLY A 99 9.50 7.68 -20.58
N GLN A 100 10.79 7.62 -20.96
CA GLN A 100 11.94 7.20 -20.13
C GLN A 100 12.11 7.90 -18.76
N VAL A 101 11.33 8.94 -18.46
CA VAL A 101 11.30 9.67 -17.18
C VAL A 101 10.38 9.01 -16.14
N ALA A 102 9.56 8.02 -16.54
CA ALA A 102 8.69 7.24 -15.64
C ALA A 102 9.44 6.17 -14.82
N ALA A 103 10.72 5.93 -15.14
CA ALA A 103 11.62 5.02 -14.44
C ALA A 103 12.88 5.79 -13.99
N GLY A 104 12.65 6.90 -13.29
CA GLY A 104 13.64 7.62 -12.50
C GLY A 104 13.16 7.64 -11.08
#